data_AF-A0A8S0VKR1-F1
#
_entry.id   AF-A0A8S0VKR1-F1
#
_cell.length_a   1.000
_cell.length_b   1.000
_cell.length_c   1.000
_cell.angle_alpha   90.00
_cell.angle_beta   90.00
_cell.angle_gamma   90.00
#
_symmetry.space_group_name_H-M   'P 1'
#
loop_
_entity.id
_entity.type
_entity.pdbx_description
1 polymer ?
#
loop_
_entity_poly.entity_id
_entity_poly.type
_entity_poly.pdbx_seq_one_letter_code
_entity_poly.pdbx_strand_id
1 'polypeptide(L)'
;MKRTINDLLKKQFQEKQIEELSNIQQTSSPSVNTNTLNNKCKLLDWTGIGEEVAEGRWSSNDPKILVHHFPLGPNAVRVWVDVAMKPDAFLWRPTSYMTYIE
;
A
#
# COMPACT_ATOMS: atom_id res chain seq x y z
N MET A 1 -34.99 -7.07 -8.98
CA MET A 1 -33.64 -6.53 -9.21
C MET A 1 -32.64 -7.53 -8.64
N LYS A 2 -32.01 -8.35 -9.49
CA LYS A 2 -31.13 -9.44 -9.04
C LYS A 2 -29.73 -8.85 -8.81
N ARG A 3 -29.29 -8.79 -7.55
CA ARG A 3 -27.91 -8.40 -7.20
C ARG A 3 -26.98 -9.53 -7.67
N THR A 4 -25.97 -9.21 -8.47
CA THR A 4 -25.06 -10.22 -9.04
C THR A 4 -24.05 -10.64 -7.97
N ILE A 5 -23.57 -11.88 -7.99
CA ILE A 5 -22.57 -12.37 -7.03
C ILE A 5 -21.33 -11.47 -6.98
N ASN A 6 -20.94 -10.91 -8.12
CA ASN A 6 -19.84 -9.94 -8.22
C ASN A 6 -20.07 -8.66 -7.43
N ASP A 7 -21.32 -8.21 -7.30
CA ASP A 7 -21.67 -7.01 -6.53
C ASP A 7 -21.55 -7.27 -5.03
N LEU A 8 -21.89 -8.49 -4.59
CA LEU A 8 -21.72 -8.93 -3.21
C LEU A 8 -20.24 -9.11 -2.87
N LEU A 9 -19.44 -9.70 -3.77
CA LEU A 9 -18.00 -9.86 -3.58
C LEU A 9 -17.29 -8.50 -3.51
N LYS A 10 -17.65 -7.55 -4.39
CA LYS A 10 -17.13 -6.17 -4.30
C LYS A 10 -17.52 -5.50 -2.99
N LYS A 11 -18.76 -5.66 -2.56
CA LYS A 11 -19.24 -5.09 -1.30
C LYS A 11 -18.51 -5.69 -0.09
N GLN A 12 -18.32 -7.01 -0.05
CA GLN A 12 -17.58 -7.70 1.01
C GLN A 12 -16.10 -7.31 1.05
N PHE A 13 -15.48 -7.14 -0.11
CA PHE A 13 -14.10 -6.63 -0.20
C PHE A 13 -14.01 -5.19 0.34
N GLN A 14 -15.00 -4.35 0.03
CA GLN A 14 -15.06 -2.97 0.54
C GLN A 14 -15.29 -2.93 2.06
N GLU A 15 -16.20 -3.75 2.59
CA GLU A 15 -16.49 -3.83 4.03
C GLU A 15 -15.28 -4.31 4.83
N LYS A 16 -14.54 -5.31 4.32
CA LYS A 16 -13.28 -5.76 4.93
C LYS A 16 -12.20 -4.67 4.97
N GLN A 17 -12.10 -3.88 3.90
CA GLN A 17 -11.17 -2.74 3.86
C GLN A 17 -11.57 -1.67 4.89
N ILE A 18 -12.87 -1.41 5.08
CA ILE A 18 -13.38 -0.44 6.07
C ILE A 18 -13.13 -0.92 7.51
N GLU A 19 -13.30 -2.21 7.77
CA GLU A 19 -13.05 -2.81 9.09
C GLU A 19 -11.55 -2.85 9.43
N GLU A 20 -10.68 -3.06 8.43
CA GLU A 20 -9.23 -2.96 8.61
C GLU A 20 -8.79 -1.50 8.89
N LEU A 21 -9.47 -0.51 8.31
CA LEU A 21 -9.23 0.92 8.53
C LEU A 21 -9.70 1.44 9.90
N SER A 22 -10.75 0.87 10.49
CA SER A 22 -11.26 1.30 11.81
C SER A 22 -10.39 0.85 12.98
N ASN A 23 -9.65 -0.25 12.83
CA ASN A 23 -8.75 -0.78 13.86
C ASN A 23 -7.44 0.02 14.02
N ILE A 24 -7.15 1.01 13.17
CA ILE A 24 -5.90 1.79 13.17
C ILE A 24 -5.96 3.00 14.13
N GLN A 25 -7.12 3.27 14.76
CA GLN A 25 -7.36 4.53 15.48
C GLN A 25 -6.85 4.60 16.94
N GLN A 26 -5.89 3.76 17.34
CA GLN A 26 -5.21 3.87 18.64
C GLN A 26 -3.69 3.95 18.48
N THR A 27 -3.17 5.17 18.31
CA THR A 27 -2.06 5.75 19.11
C THR A 27 -1.68 7.12 18.56
N SER A 28 -1.55 8.08 19.48
CA SER A 28 -1.40 9.52 19.26
C SER A 28 -0.01 9.95 18.77
N SER A 29 0.07 10.68 17.65
CA SER A 29 1.18 11.56 17.22
C SER A 29 0.69 12.54 16.13
N PRO A 30 1.32 13.72 15.94
CA PRO A 30 0.65 14.90 15.42
C PRO A 30 0.32 14.81 13.93
N SER A 31 -0.99 14.74 13.67
CA SER A 31 -1.72 15.18 12.48
C SER A 31 -0.99 15.12 11.13
N VAL A 32 -0.88 13.92 10.56
CA VAL A 32 -1.08 13.81 9.11
C VAL A 32 -2.59 13.69 8.93
N ASN A 33 -3.21 14.69 8.30
CA ASN A 33 -4.62 14.70 7.99
C ASN A 33 -4.97 13.43 7.22
N THR A 34 -5.60 12.47 7.90
CA THR A 34 -6.18 11.27 7.30
C THR A 34 -7.45 11.67 6.57
N ASN A 35 -7.31 12.41 5.47
CA ASN A 35 -8.34 12.43 4.45
C ASN A 35 -8.25 11.07 3.76
N THR A 36 -8.94 10.08 4.32
CA THR A 36 -8.91 8.64 3.98
C THR A 36 -9.32 8.32 2.53
N LEU A 37 -9.57 9.34 1.72
CA LEU A 37 -9.83 9.25 0.28
C LEU A 37 -8.61 9.56 -0.62
N ASN A 38 -7.54 10.15 -0.09
CA ASN A 38 -6.46 10.72 -0.92
C ASN A 38 -5.05 10.27 -0.53
N ASN A 39 -4.88 9.01 -0.14
CA ASN A 39 -3.58 8.42 0.18
C ASN A 39 -2.76 8.01 -1.06
N LYS A 40 -3.09 8.55 -2.24
CA LYS A 40 -2.35 8.26 -3.48
C LYS A 40 -0.91 8.75 -3.38
N CYS A 41 0.01 7.96 -3.88
CA CYS A 41 1.42 8.30 -3.96
C CYS A 41 2.01 7.78 -5.28
N LYS A 42 3.19 8.30 -5.61
CA LYS A 42 4.01 7.80 -6.71
C LYS A 42 5.30 7.24 -6.16
N LEU A 43 5.74 6.11 -6.70
CA LEU A 43 7.01 5.48 -6.37
C LEU A 43 8.04 5.96 -7.38
N LEU A 44 9.21 6.35 -6.87
CA LEU A 44 10.34 6.77 -7.68
C LEU A 44 11.43 5.70 -7.65
N ASP A 45 12.10 5.49 -8.77
CA ASP A 45 13.28 4.64 -8.82
C ASP A 45 14.44 5.27 -8.04
N TRP A 46 14.83 4.62 -6.94
CA TRP A 46 15.97 5.05 -6.12
C TRP A 46 17.33 4.76 -6.77
N THR A 47 17.39 3.81 -7.71
CA THR A 47 18.64 3.39 -8.35
C THR A 47 18.99 4.22 -9.59
N GLY A 48 18.01 4.91 -10.17
CA GLY A 48 18.14 5.73 -11.37
C GLY A 48 18.08 7.24 -11.13
N ILE A 49 17.50 7.96 -12.08
CA ILE A 49 17.33 9.43 -12.04
C ILE A 49 16.10 9.89 -11.25
N GLY A 50 15.50 9.01 -10.44
CA GLY A 50 14.27 9.29 -9.70
C GLY A 50 13.03 9.37 -10.59
N GLU A 51 12.96 8.58 -11.66
CA GLU A 51 11.77 8.51 -12.51
C GLU A 51 10.60 7.83 -11.79
N GLU A 52 9.37 8.16 -12.20
CA GLU A 52 8.18 7.53 -11.67
C GLU A 52 8.04 6.09 -12.22
N VAL A 53 8.02 5.11 -11.33
CA VAL A 53 7.96 3.68 -11.68
C VAL A 53 6.61 3.03 -11.37
N ALA A 54 5.85 3.61 -10.44
CA ALA A 54 4.52 3.11 -10.10
C ALA A 54 3.66 4.17 -9.42
N GLU A 55 2.34 3.97 -9.50
CA GLU A 55 1.36 4.66 -8.68
C GLU A 55 0.80 3.71 -7.63
N GLY A 56 0.52 4.24 -6.45
CA GLY A 56 0.01 3.45 -5.35
C GLY A 56 -0.71 4.25 -4.29
N ARG A 57 -0.98 3.59 -3.17
CA ARG A 57 -1.63 4.16 -2.00
C ARG A 57 -0.84 3.85 -0.73
N TRP A 58 -0.58 4.88 0.07
CA TRP A 58 0.03 4.72 1.39
C TRP A 58 -0.85 3.82 2.26
N SER A 59 -0.25 2.75 2.81
CA SER A 59 -0.91 1.84 3.75
C SER A 59 -0.53 2.11 5.21
N SER A 60 0.75 2.15 5.55
CA SER A 60 1.22 2.31 6.94
C SER A 60 2.69 2.71 7.00
N ASN A 61 3.11 3.38 8.06
CA ASN A 61 4.51 3.64 8.43
C ASN A 61 4.88 3.02 9.79
N ASP A 62 4.06 2.11 10.32
CA ASP A 62 4.39 1.39 11.55
C ASP A 62 5.60 0.47 11.28
N PRO A 63 6.75 0.69 11.95
CA PRO A 63 7.95 -0.11 11.71
C PRO A 63 7.78 -1.60 12.04
N LYS A 64 6.76 -1.97 12.83
CA LYS A 64 6.47 -3.36 13.22
C LYS A 64 5.55 -4.09 12.25
N ILE A 65 4.91 -3.38 11.32
CA ILE A 65 4.00 -4.02 10.37
C ILE A 65 4.78 -4.98 9.46
N LEU A 66 4.17 -6.12 9.16
CA LEU A 66 4.80 -7.14 8.34
C LEU A 66 4.57 -6.87 6.85
N VAL A 67 5.64 -7.00 6.07
CA VAL A 67 5.66 -7.07 4.61
C VAL A 67 6.38 -8.38 4.26
N HIS A 68 5.65 -9.34 3.66
CA HIS A 68 6.16 -10.70 3.42
C HIS A 68 6.81 -11.34 4.66
N HIS A 69 6.15 -11.23 5.82
CA HIS A 69 6.63 -11.73 7.13
C HIS A 69 7.84 -11.01 7.74
N PHE A 70 8.39 -9.99 7.08
CA PHE A 70 9.46 -9.17 7.64
C PHE A 70 8.92 -7.83 8.16
N PRO A 71 9.41 -7.34 9.32
CA PRO A 71 9.04 -6.01 9.79
C PRO A 71 9.52 -4.94 8.80
N LEU A 72 8.68 -3.93 8.58
CA LEU A 72 8.92 -2.82 7.67
C LEU A 72 10.22 -2.07 8.02
N GLY A 73 10.44 -1.82 9.32
CA GLY A 73 11.60 -1.11 9.84
C GLY A 73 11.41 0.41 9.95
N PRO A 74 12.36 1.11 10.61
CA PRO A 74 12.28 2.55 10.79
C PRO A 74 12.42 3.29 9.46
N ASN A 75 11.77 4.46 9.36
CA ASN A 75 11.82 5.36 8.19
C ASN A 75 11.35 4.73 6.86
N ALA A 76 10.48 3.72 6.93
CA ALA A 76 9.91 3.07 5.76
C ALA A 76 8.37 3.17 5.77
N VAL A 77 7.79 3.07 4.57
CA VAL A 77 6.34 3.13 4.35
C VAL A 77 5.92 1.91 3.55
N ARG A 78 4.86 1.23 3.99
CA ARG A 78 4.17 0.20 3.21
C ARG A 78 3.20 0.87 2.26
N VAL A 79 3.31 0.52 0.98
CA VAL A 79 2.48 1.06 -0.10
C VAL A 79 1.78 -0.09 -0.83
N TRP A 80 0.51 0.10 -1.15
CA TRP A 80 -0.19 -0.75 -2.11
C TRP A 80 0.07 -0.20 -3.51
N VAL A 81 0.61 -1.02 -4.41
CA VAL A 81 0.79 -0.62 -5.81
C VAL A 81 -0.56 -0.80 -6.52
N ASP A 82 -1.06 0.28 -7.11
CA ASP A 82 -2.29 0.25 -7.91
C ASP A 82 -1.95 0.10 -9.41
N VAL A 83 -0.86 0.72 -9.88
CA VAL A 83 -0.38 0.64 -11.27
C VAL A 83 1.15 0.58 -11.30
N ALA A 84 1.70 -0.48 -11.91
CA ALA A 84 3.12 -0.59 -12.24
C ALA A 84 3.40 0.04 -13.61
N MET A 85 4.06 1.19 -13.65
CA MET A 85 4.43 1.87 -14.91
C MET A 85 5.70 1.27 -15.51
N LYS A 86 6.60 0.79 -14.64
CA LYS A 86 7.88 0.14 -14.97
C LYS A 86 7.98 -1.17 -14.18
N PRO A 87 7.42 -2.28 -14.70
CA PRO A 87 7.36 -3.53 -13.95
C PRO A 87 8.71 -4.25 -13.80
N ASP A 88 9.77 -3.71 -14.41
CA ASP A 88 11.16 -4.14 -14.27
C ASP A 88 11.95 -3.28 -13.27
N ALA A 89 11.31 -2.29 -12.64
CA ALA A 89 11.92 -1.50 -11.58
C ALA A 89 12.16 -2.33 -10.33
N PHE A 90 13.34 -2.21 -9.74
CA PHE A 90 13.72 -2.95 -8.53
C PHE A 90 12.91 -2.51 -7.30
N LEU A 91 12.53 -3.47 -6.47
CA LEU A 91 11.99 -3.18 -5.14
C LEU A 91 13.10 -2.57 -4.25
N TRP A 92 12.72 -1.66 -3.35
CA TRP A 92 13.64 -1.11 -2.35
C TRP A 92 14.29 -2.18 -1.46
N ARG A 93 13.54 -3.25 -1.17
CA ARG A 93 14.01 -4.44 -0.44
C ARG A 93 13.56 -5.70 -1.15
N PRO A 94 14.33 -6.20 -2.13
CA PRO A 94 14.06 -7.46 -2.81
C PRO A 94 14.07 -8.63 -1.83
N THR A 95 13.25 -9.63 -2.12
CA THR A 95 13.30 -10.94 -1.47
C THR A 95 13.58 -12.02 -2.50
N SER A 96 13.90 -13.24 -2.06
CA SER A 96 14.01 -14.40 -2.96
C SER A 96 12.74 -14.71 -3.76
N TYR A 97 11.59 -14.19 -3.32
CA TYR A 97 10.31 -14.41 -3.98
C TYR A 97 9.90 -13.26 -4.91
N MET A 98 10.36 -12.04 -4.65
CA MET A 98 9.93 -10.84 -5.38
C MET A 98 11.07 -9.83 -5.45
N THR A 99 11.45 -9.44 -6.68
CA THR A 99 12.60 -8.54 -6.94
C THR A 99 12.18 -7.24 -7.62
N TYR A 100 11.11 -7.28 -8.40
CA TYR A 100 10.63 -6.15 -9.21
C TYR A 100 9.21 -5.74 -8.82
N ILE A 101 8.80 -4.54 -9.23
CA ILE A 101 7.40 -4.09 -9.13
C ILE A 101 6.58 -4.90 -10.14
N GLU A 102 5.59 -5.68 -9.74
CA GLU A 102 4.74 -6.48 -10.66
C GLU A 102 3.42 -5.79 -11.01
#